data_AF-A0A2U2C497-F1
#
_entry.id   AF-A0A2U2C497-F1
#
_cell.length_a   1.000
_cell.length_b   1.000
_cell.length_c   1.000
_cell.angle_alpha   90.00
_cell.angle_beta   90.00
_cell.angle_gamma   90.00
#
_symmetry.space_group_name_H-M   'P 1'
#
loop_
_entity.id
_entity.type
_entity.pdbx_description
1 polymer ?
#
loop_
_entity_poly.entity_id
_entity_poly.type
_entity_poly.pdbx_seq_one_letter_code
_entity_poly.pdbx_strand_id
1 'polypeptide(L)' 'MKLKAEVGHWSSVVGNSVHLIAPDGRMVGQIAFLCHDDTLRNREVQANLASVICDAINARDKEKSNDLS' A
#
# COMPACT_ATOMS: atom_id res chain seq x y z
N MET A 1 9.62 -2.40 12.98
CA MET A 1 8.48 -1.47 13.08
C MET A 1 7.25 -2.18 12.51
N LYS A 2 6.11 -2.17 13.22
CA LYS A 2 4.84 -2.69 12.72
C LYS A 2 4.20 -1.60 11.87
N LEU A 3 3.91 -1.87 10.60
CA LEU A 3 3.39 -0.86 9.65
C LEU A 3 2.05 -1.35 9.14
N LYS A 4 1.01 -0.52 9.28
CA LYS A 4 -0.25 -0.75 8.59
C LYS A 4 -0.16 -0.13 7.20
N ALA A 5 -0.67 -0.84 6.20
CA ALA A 5 -0.82 -0.32 4.85
C ALA A 5 -2.29 -0.06 4.52
N GLU A 6 -2.56 1.07 3.87
CA GLU A 6 -3.88 1.47 3.37
C GLU A 6 -3.78 1.94 1.92
N VAL A 7 -4.82 1.66 1.13
CA VAL A 7 -4.88 2.16 -0.25
C VAL A 7 -5.06 3.67 -0.20
N GLY A 8 -4.15 4.39 -0.87
CA GLY A 8 -4.20 5.84 -0.96
C GLY A 8 -5.33 6.33 -1.86
N HIS A 9 -5.54 7.65 -1.88
CA HIS A 9 -6.50 8.25 -2.80
C HIS A 9 -5.95 8.21 -4.23
N TRP A 10 -6.80 7.81 -5.19
CA TRP A 10 -6.46 7.91 -6.60
C TRP A 10 -6.61 9.34 -7.11
N SER A 11 -5.62 9.83 -7.84
CA SER A 11 -5.65 11.13 -8.52
C SER A 11 -5.28 10.99 -9.99
N SER A 12 -5.85 11.83 -10.85
CA SER A 12 -5.50 11.87 -12.28
C SER A 12 -4.06 12.33 -12.53
N VAL A 13 -3.44 13.04 -11.58
CA VAL A 13 -2.08 13.57 -11.71
C VAL A 13 -1.05 12.51 -11.29
N VAL A 14 -1.25 11.89 -10.13
CA VAL A 14 -0.26 11.01 -9.48
C VAL A 14 -0.65 9.54 -9.47
N GLY A 15 -1.84 9.18 -9.95
CA GLY A 15 -2.35 7.81 -9.89
C GLY A 15 -2.77 7.40 -8.47
N ASN A 16 -2.74 6.10 -8.20
CA ASN A 16 -2.97 5.50 -6.90
C ASN A 16 -1.66 5.36 -6.10
N SER A 17 -1.77 4.92 -4.86
CA SER A 17 -0.62 4.69 -3.98
C SER A 17 -0.97 3.77 -2.81
N VAL A 18 0.03 3.43 -2.02
CA VAL A 18 -0.15 2.78 -0.70
C VAL A 18 0.39 3.70 0.38
N HIS A 19 -0.42 4.02 1.37
CA HIS A 19 -0.01 4.77 2.55
C HIS A 19 0.53 3.82 3.63
N LEU A 20 1.67 4.18 4.22
CA LEU A 20 2.30 3.45 5.31
C LEU A 20 2.04 4.18 6.62
N ILE A 21 1.35 3.52 7.53
CA ILE A 21 0.85 4.08 8.78
C ILE A 21 1.59 3.42 9.95
N ALA A 22 2.16 4.24 10.82
CA ALA A 22 2.80 3.79 12.04
C ALA A 22 1.76 3.38 13.10
N PRO A 23 2.16 2.66 14.17
CA PRO A 23 1.23 2.24 15.22
C PRO A 23 0.54 3.39 15.96
N ASP A 24 1.16 4.58 15.95
CA ASP A 24 0.63 5.83 16.50
C ASP A 24 -0.42 6.49 15.59
N GLY A 25 -0.75 5.88 14.45
CA GLY A 25 -1.71 6.38 13.46
C GLY A 25 -1.13 7.42 12.49
N ARG A 26 0.15 7.78 12.62
CA ARG A 26 0.79 8.76 11.73
C ARG A 26 1.16 8.12 10.40
N MET A 27 0.92 8.83 9.30
CA MET A 27 1.46 8.47 8.00
C MET A 27 2.98 8.70 7.99
N VAL A 28 3.74 7.63 7.79
CA VAL A 28 5.21 7.65 7.81
C VAL A 28 5.83 7.49 6.42
N GLY A 29 5.01 7.16 5.41
CA GLY A 29 5.48 7.06 4.04
C GLY A 29 4.40 6.67 3.06
N GLN A 30 4.80 6.55 1.80
CA GLN A 30 3.95 6.19 0.68
C GLN A 30 4.73 5.36 -0.34
N ILE A 31 4.07 4.38 -0.95
CA ILE A 31 4.56 3.67 -2.13
C ILE A 31 3.83 4.24 -3.34
N ALA A 32 4.59 4.76 -4.31
CA ALA A 32 4.07 5.34 -5.53
C ALA A 32 4.33 4.42 -6.74
N PHE A 33 3.43 4.43 -7.71
CA PHE A 33 3.59 3.70 -8.97
C PHE A 33 4.23 4.62 -10.01
N LEU A 34 5.47 4.31 -10.40
CA LEU A 34 6.11 4.93 -11.57
C LEU A 34 6.03 3.94 -12.74
N CYS A 35 5.29 4.32 -13.77
CA CYS A 35 4.93 3.43 -14.86
C CYS A 35 5.39 4.01 -16.21
N HIS A 36 5.94 3.16 -17.08
CA HIS A 36 6.28 3.52 -18.45
C HIS A 36 5.10 3.46 -19.42
N ASP A 37 4.09 2.63 -19.11
CA ASP A 37 2.94 2.37 -19.98
C ASP A 37 1.65 2.96 -19.36
N ASP A 38 0.83 3.61 -20.18
CA ASP A 38 -0.41 4.27 -19.74
C ASP A 38 -1.48 3.27 -19.25
N THR A 39 -1.44 2.02 -19.70
CA THR A 39 -2.32 0.97 -19.18
C THR A 39 -2.11 0.73 -17.68
N LEU A 40 -0.88 0.93 -17.19
CA LEU A 40 -0.56 0.87 -15.76
C LEU A 40 -0.98 2.13 -15.00
N ARG A 41 -1.40 3.21 -15.67
CA ARG A 41 -2.02 4.39 -15.04
C ARG A 41 -3.53 4.24 -14.86
N ASN A 42 -4.11 3.19 -15.41
CA ASN A 42 -5.52 2.89 -15.24
C ASN A 42 -5.86 2.76 -13.74
N ARG A 43 -6.95 3.42 -13.34
CA ARG A 43 -7.41 3.48 -11.94
C ARG A 43 -7.62 2.09 -11.34
N GLU A 44 -8.27 1.20 -12.05
CA GLU A 44 -8.58 -0.15 -11.58
C GLU A 44 -7.31 -0.99 -11.45
N VAL A 45 -6.40 -0.89 -12.44
CA VAL A 45 -5.10 -1.57 -12.41
C VAL A 45 -4.31 -1.15 -11.17
N GLN A 46 -4.16 0.15 -10.93
CA GLN A 46 -3.39 0.65 -9.78
C GLN A 46 -4.11 0.41 -8.45
N ALA A 47 -5.44 0.44 -8.40
CA ALA A 47 -6.19 0.08 -7.19
C ALA A 47 -6.00 -1.39 -6.83
N ASN A 48 -6.03 -2.28 -7.81
CA ASN A 48 -5.79 -3.72 -7.59
C ASN A 48 -4.35 -3.97 -7.12
N LEU A 49 -3.37 -3.34 -7.77
CA LEU A 49 -1.96 -3.44 -7.33
C LEU A 49 -1.76 -2.88 -5.92
N ALA A 50 -2.35 -1.73 -5.61
CA ALA A 50 -2.28 -1.13 -4.28
C ALA A 50 -2.90 -2.05 -3.20
N SER A 51 -4.04 -2.68 -3.52
CA SER A 51 -4.69 -3.64 -2.62
C SER A 51 -3.78 -4.84 -2.32
N VAL A 52 -3.19 -5.45 -3.36
CA VAL A 52 -2.26 -6.58 -3.20
C VAL A 52 -1.08 -6.21 -2.30
N ILE A 53 -0.50 -5.02 -2.51
CA ILE A 53 0.61 -4.54 -1.68
C ILE A 53 0.15 -4.32 -0.23
N CYS A 54 -1.03 -3.74 -0.01
CA CYS A 54 -1.59 -3.55 1.33
C CYS A 54 -1.78 -4.89 2.04
N ASP A 55 -2.38 -5.86 1.37
CA ASP A 55 -2.61 -7.20 1.91
C ASP A 55 -1.31 -7.89 2.28
N ALA A 56 -0.29 -7.81 1.41
CA ALA A 56 1.03 -8.40 1.68
C ALA A 56 1.71 -7.78 2.90
N ILE A 57 1.68 -6.45 3.05
CA ILE A 57 2.25 -5.75 4.21
C ILE A 57 1.51 -6.16 5.48
N ASN A 58 0.18 -6.13 5.44
CA ASN A 58 -0.66 -6.40 6.59
C ASN A 58 -0.68 -7.90 6.99
N ALA A 59 -0.48 -8.83 6.04
CA ALA A 59 -0.40 -10.27 6.30
C ALA A 59 0.93 -10.67 6.94
N ARG A 60 2.06 -10.11 6.48
CA ARG A 60 3.38 -10.35 7.07
C ARG A 60 3.44 -9.97 8.56
N ASP A 61 2.66 -8.97 8.95
CA ASP A 61 2.54 -8.56 10.34
C ASP A 61 1.69 -9.54 11.19
N LYS A 62 0.80 -10.32 10.59
CA LYS A 62 0.06 -11.40 11.29
C LYS A 62 0.97 -12.60 11.55
N GLU A 63 1.77 -13.02 10.58
CA GLU A 63 2.67 -14.18 10.70
C GLU A 63 3.72 -13.99 11.80
N LYS A 64 4.34 -12.80 11.88
CA LYS A 64 5.30 -12.48 12.95
C LYS A 64 4.72 -12.46 14.36
N SER A 65 3.39 -12.30 14.49
CA SER A 65 2.73 -12.31 15.79
C SER A 65 2.46 -13.74 16.27
N ASN A 66 2.37 -14.72 15.37
CA ASN A 66 2.17 -16.14 15.69
C ASN A 66 3.48 -16.89 15.98
N ASP A 67 4.64 -16.43 15.48
CA ASP A 67 5.95 -17.04 15.77
C ASP A 67 6.51 -16.65 17.16
N LEU A 68 5.84 -15.74 17.88
CA LEU A 68 6.22 -15.24 19.21
C LEU A 68 5.26 -15.67 20.33
N SER A 69 4.25 -16.49 20.01
CA SER A 69 3.25 -17.06 20.94
C SER A 69 3.40 -18.57 21.06
#